data_AF-A0A949X8B3-F1
#
_entry.id   AF-A0A949X8B3-F1
#
_cell.length_a   1.000
_cell.length_b   1.000
_cell.length_c   1.000
_cell.angle_alpha   90.00
_cell.angle_beta   90.00
_cell.angle_gamma   90.00
#
_symmetry.space_group_name_H-M   'P 1'
#
loop_
_entity.id
_entity.type
_entity.pdbx_description
1 polymer ?
#
loop_
_entity_poly.entity_id
_entity_poly.type
_entity_poly.pdbx_seq_one_letter_code
_entity_poly.pdbx_strand_id
1 'polypeptide(L)'
;MLLLDAAGKERARLEGYLPNNDFMAALKNGLGRIAFVQKKYADAERWYGEVVAQFGDSHFAPEAMYWRAVAQYSASHDHTVLGKVAEELRSKYPSSVWASKATPWLH
;
A
#
# COMPACT_ATOMS: atom_id res chain seq x y z
N MET A 1 -11.71 -13.89 13.35
CA MET A 1 -13.16 -13.86 13.67
C MET A 1 -13.57 -15.28 14.04
N LEU A 2 -14.33 -15.46 15.13
CA LEU A 2 -14.80 -16.78 15.57
C LEU A 2 -16.21 -17.00 15.05
N LEU A 3 -16.43 -18.09 14.31
CA LEU A 3 -17.76 -18.57 13.97
C LEU A 3 -18.13 -19.66 14.98
N LEU A 4 -19.02 -19.28 15.89
CA LEU A 4 -19.64 -20.18 16.85
C LEU A 4 -20.97 -20.67 16.27
N ASP A 5 -21.29 -21.93 16.52
CA ASP A 5 -22.66 -22.38 16.29
C ASP A 5 -23.61 -21.87 17.39
N ALA A 6 -24.90 -22.16 17.25
CA ALA A 6 -25.93 -21.76 18.22
C ALA A 6 -25.73 -22.33 19.63
N ALA A 7 -24.84 -23.32 19.81
CA ALA A 7 -24.46 -23.89 21.10
C ALA A 7 -23.15 -23.31 21.66
N GLY A 8 -22.58 -22.27 21.01
CA GLY A 8 -21.34 -21.61 21.43
C GLY A 8 -20.07 -22.42 21.15
N LYS A 9 -20.14 -23.51 20.36
CA LYS A 9 -18.99 -24.36 20.06
C LYS A 9 -18.25 -23.82 18.83
N GLU A 10 -16.94 -23.62 18.95
CA GLU A 10 -16.06 -23.19 17.86
C GLU A 10 -16.10 -24.25 16.74
N ARG A 11 -16.65 -23.88 15.57
CA ARG A 11 -16.77 -24.79 14.41
C ARG A 11 -15.66 -24.58 13.39
N ALA A 12 -15.18 -23.34 13.28
CA ALA A 12 -14.09 -22.99 12.39
C ALA A 12 -13.27 -21.84 12.98
N ARG A 13 -11.96 -22.08 13.10
CA ARG A 13 -10.95 -21.04 13.26
C ARG A 13 -10.43 -20.69 11.89
N LEU A 14 -10.82 -19.53 11.38
CA LEU A 14 -10.37 -19.05 10.08
C LEU A 14 -9.10 -18.22 10.26
N GLU A 15 -7.92 -18.84 10.09
CA GLU A 15 -6.59 -18.20 10.18
C GLU A 15 -6.15 -17.51 8.87
N GLY A 16 -7.06 -17.33 7.89
CA GLY A 16 -6.70 -17.00 6.51
C GLY A 16 -7.43 -15.82 5.87
N TYR A 17 -7.93 -14.85 6.63
CA TYR A 17 -8.42 -13.59 6.06
C TYR A 17 -7.39 -12.49 6.29
N LEU A 18 -7.10 -11.69 5.25
CA LEU A 18 -6.40 -10.41 5.43
C LEU A 18 -7.09 -9.66 6.60
N PRO A 19 -6.36 -9.22 7.64
CA PRO A 19 -6.90 -8.30 8.63
C PRO A 19 -7.68 -7.17 7.94
N ASN A 20 -8.75 -6.65 8.56
CA ASN A 20 -9.61 -5.63 7.94
C ASN A 20 -8.79 -4.49 7.31
N ASN A 21 -7.71 -4.08 7.99
CA ASN A 21 -6.77 -3.07 7.51
C ASN A 21 -5.99 -3.51 6.26
N ASP A 22 -5.48 -4.74 6.20
CA ASP A 22 -4.82 -5.27 5.00
C ASP A 22 -5.81 -5.37 3.83
N PHE A 23 -7.04 -5.81 4.07
CA PHE A 23 -8.05 -5.93 3.02
C PHE A 23 -8.43 -4.55 2.46
N MET A 24 -8.66 -3.56 3.33
CA MET A 24 -8.91 -2.18 2.93
C MET A 24 -7.71 -1.56 2.20
N ALA A 25 -6.48 -1.83 2.66
CA ALA A 25 -5.26 -1.38 2.01
C ALA A 25 -5.12 -1.98 0.60
N ALA A 26 -5.36 -3.28 0.45
CA ALA A 26 -5.34 -3.96 -0.85
C ALA A 26 -6.39 -3.39 -1.81
N LEU A 27 -7.62 -3.15 -1.32
CA LEU A 27 -8.69 -2.56 -2.13
C LEU A 27 -8.32 -1.15 -2.62
N LYS A 28 -7.83 -0.29 -1.74
CA LYS A 28 -7.41 1.07 -2.10
C LYS A 28 -6.17 1.08 -3.01
N ASN A 29 -5.22 0.17 -2.83
CA ASN A 29 -4.13 -0.04 -3.80
C ASN A 29 -4.66 -0.39 -5.18
N GLY A 30 -5.66 -1.28 -5.27
CA GLY A 30 -6.34 -1.61 -6.51
C GLY A 30 -7.00 -0.39 -7.17
N LEU A 31 -7.69 0.45 -6.39
CA LEU A 31 -8.29 1.69 -6.90
C LEU A 31 -7.22 2.69 -7.41
N GLY A 32 -6.13 2.85 -6.65
CA GLY A 32 -4.99 3.65 -7.08
C GLY A 32 -4.36 3.12 -8.37
N ARG A 33 -4.30 1.81 -8.53
CA ARG A 33 -3.79 1.14 -9.74
C ARG A 33 -4.65 1.43 -10.97
N ILE A 34 -5.96 1.31 -10.82
CA ILE A 34 -6.92 1.61 -11.89
C ILE A 34 -6.82 3.07 -12.29
N ALA A 35 -6.78 3.99 -11.32
CA ALA A 35 -6.62 5.42 -11.58
C ALA A 35 -5.30 5.72 -12.32
N PHE A 36 -4.20 5.09 -11.90
CA PHE A 36 -2.89 5.24 -12.54
C PHE A 36 -2.89 4.78 -13.99
N VAL A 37 -3.48 3.61 -14.28
CA VAL A 37 -3.62 3.08 -15.66
C VAL A 37 -4.47 4.01 -16.52
N GLN A 38 -5.48 4.66 -15.95
CA GLN A 38 -6.29 5.68 -16.61
C GLN A 38 -5.59 7.04 -16.73
N LYS A 39 -4.31 7.15 -16.34
CA LYS A 39 -3.53 8.40 -16.29
C LYS A 39 -4.11 9.47 -15.36
N LYS A 40 -5.00 9.08 -14.44
CA LYS A 40 -5.55 9.95 -13.39
C LYS A 40 -4.59 9.96 -12.21
N TYR A 41 -3.44 10.59 -12.38
CA TYR A 41 -2.34 10.51 -11.42
C TYR A 41 -2.68 11.15 -10.06
N ALA A 42 -3.47 12.23 -10.04
CA ALA A 42 -3.95 12.84 -8.80
C ALA A 42 -4.87 11.91 -8.00
N ASP A 43 -5.79 11.20 -8.67
CA ASP A 43 -6.65 10.21 -8.02
C ASP A 43 -5.84 9.02 -7.51
N ALA A 44 -4.87 8.56 -8.30
CA ALA A 44 -3.96 7.49 -7.90
C ALA A 44 -3.18 7.87 -6.64
N GLU A 45 -2.59 9.06 -6.62
CA GLU A 45 -1.89 9.60 -5.45
C GLU A 45 -2.80 9.65 -4.23
N ARG A 46 -4.06 10.11 -4.39
CA ARG A 46 -5.03 10.16 -3.29
C ARG A 46 -5.26 8.77 -2.70
N TRP A 47 -5.56 7.78 -3.54
CA TRP A 47 -5.85 6.42 -3.08
C TRP A 47 -4.66 5.77 -2.37
N TYR A 48 -3.46 5.89 -2.94
CA TYR A 48 -2.26 5.36 -2.29
C TYR A 48 -1.90 6.13 -1.01
N GLY A 49 -2.10 7.46 -1.00
CA GLY A 49 -1.90 8.29 0.19
C GLY A 49 -2.81 7.89 1.34
N GLU A 50 -4.08 7.55 1.06
CA GLU A 50 -5.01 7.04 2.06
C GLU A 50 -4.55 5.71 2.66
N VAL A 51 -3.93 4.83 1.87
CA VAL A 51 -3.37 3.56 2.39
C VAL A 51 -2.22 3.84 3.35
N VAL A 52 -1.28 4.70 2.95
CA VAL A 52 -0.13 5.05 3.81
C VAL A 52 -0.58 5.74 5.09
N ALA A 53 -1.62 6.57 5.04
CA ALA A 53 -2.12 7.32 6.19
C ALA A 53 -2.98 6.48 7.15
N GLN A 54 -3.86 5.63 6.63
CA GLN A 54 -4.84 4.88 7.44
C GLN A 54 -4.41 3.45 7.73
N PHE A 55 -3.56 2.87 6.89
CA PHE A 55 -3.17 1.46 6.93
C PHE A 55 -1.65 1.29 6.85
N GLY A 56 -0.89 2.19 7.48
CA GLY A 56 0.58 2.17 7.46
C GLY A 56 1.21 0.84 7.94
N ASP A 57 0.56 0.13 8.86
CA ASP A 57 1.08 -1.16 9.35
C ASP A 57 0.68 -2.36 8.49
N SER A 58 -0.07 -2.15 7.40
CA SER A 58 -0.47 -3.23 6.48
C SER A 58 0.68 -3.68 5.58
N HIS A 59 0.61 -4.92 5.11
CA HIS A 59 1.54 -5.48 4.14
C HIS A 59 1.52 -4.73 2.80
N PHE A 60 0.43 -4.00 2.52
CA PHE A 60 0.20 -3.24 1.30
C PHE A 60 0.63 -1.77 1.41
N ALA A 61 0.97 -1.29 2.62
CA ALA A 61 1.48 0.06 2.84
C ALA A 61 2.78 0.38 2.08
N PRO A 62 3.82 -0.49 2.07
CA PRO A 62 5.02 -0.22 1.27
C PRO A 62 4.74 -0.18 -0.23
N GLU A 63 3.80 -1.00 -0.73
CA GLU A 63 3.36 -0.93 -2.13
C GLU A 63 2.70 0.41 -2.44
N ALA A 64 1.78 0.86 -1.58
CA ALA A 64 1.09 2.13 -1.73
C ALA A 64 2.08 3.29 -1.77
N MET A 65 3.04 3.29 -0.85
CA MET A 65 4.06 4.32 -0.75
C MET A 65 4.90 4.40 -2.03
N TYR A 66 5.30 3.26 -2.59
CA TYR A 66 6.02 3.18 -3.85
C TYR A 66 5.20 3.75 -5.02
N TRP A 67 3.97 3.26 -5.20
CA TRP A 67 3.14 3.69 -6.34
C TRP A 67 2.63 5.13 -6.21
N ARG A 68 2.49 5.65 -4.99
CA ARG A 68 2.23 7.08 -4.76
C ARG A 68 3.36 7.95 -5.34
N ALA A 69 4.61 7.60 -5.07
CA ALA A 69 5.76 8.31 -5.60
C ALA A 69 5.81 8.23 -7.12
N VAL A 70 5.54 7.05 -7.69
CA VAL A 70 5.46 6.88 -9.15
C VAL A 70 4.32 7.70 -9.76
N ALA A 71 3.16 7.79 -9.09
CA ALA A 71 2.06 8.65 -9.54
C ALA A 71 2.43 10.13 -9.51
N GLN A 72 3.06 10.60 -8.43
CA GLN A 72 3.56 11.98 -8.31
C GLN A 72 4.59 12.31 -9.37
N TYR A 73 5.57 11.42 -9.58
CA TYR A 73 6.55 11.55 -10.65
C TYR A 73 5.88 11.58 -12.03
N SER A 74 4.90 10.71 -12.29
CA SER A 74 4.18 10.70 -13.57
C SER A 74 3.37 11.97 -13.82
N ALA A 75 2.90 12.63 -12.76
CA ALA A 75 2.18 13.90 -12.85
C ALA A 75 3.12 15.10 -13.03
N SER A 76 4.22 15.15 -12.28
CA SER A 76 5.09 16.34 -12.14
C SER A 76 6.38 16.28 -12.95
N HIS A 77 6.81 15.08 -13.36
CA HIS A 77 8.16 14.79 -13.90
C HIS A 77 9.31 15.19 -12.95
N ASP A 78 9.01 15.35 -11.65
CA ASP A 78 9.98 15.71 -10.64
C ASP A 78 10.64 14.46 -10.05
N HIS A 79 11.90 14.24 -10.43
CA HIS A 79 12.71 13.11 -9.96
C HIS A 79 13.06 13.22 -8.46
N THR A 80 13.01 14.40 -7.86
CA THR A 80 13.37 14.60 -6.45
C THR A 80 12.41 13.91 -5.49
N VAL A 81 11.16 13.71 -5.91
CA VAL A 81 10.12 13.01 -5.14
C VAL A 81 10.49 11.54 -4.91
N LEU A 82 11.07 10.88 -5.92
CA LEU A 82 11.38 9.46 -5.87
C LEU A 82 12.48 9.14 -4.84
N GLY A 83 13.55 9.93 -4.82
CA GLY A 83 14.65 9.73 -3.87
C GLY A 83 14.22 9.90 -2.42
N LYS A 84 13.37 10.90 -2.14
CA LYS A 84 12.83 11.14 -0.80
C LYS A 84 11.96 9.98 -0.32
N VAL A 85 11.08 9.46 -1.19
CA VAL A 85 10.23 8.32 -0.84
C VAL A 85 11.03 7.03 -0.71
N ALA A 86 12.07 6.82 -1.52
CA ALA A 86 12.93 5.65 -1.38
C ALA A 86 13.63 5.59 -0.02
N GLU A 87 14.12 6.72 0.49
CA GLU A 87 14.68 6.81 1.85
C GLU A 87 13.63 6.49 2.93
N GLU A 88 12.43 7.09 2.82
CA GLU A 88 11.35 6.82 3.77
C GLU A 88 10.91 5.35 3.75
N LEU A 89 10.86 4.73 2.57
CA LEU A 89 10.43 3.36 2.38
C LEU A 89 11.48 2.38 2.93
N ARG A 90 12.77 2.68 2.78
CA ARG A 90 13.87 1.95 3.43
C ARG A 90 13.84 2.10 4.96
N SER A 91 13.48 3.28 5.47
CA SER A 91 13.40 3.52 6.91
C SER A 91 12.18 2.85 7.55
N LYS A 92 10.99 2.97 6.94
CA LYS A 92 9.73 2.44 7.48
C LYS A 92 9.50 0.96 7.19
N TYR A 93 9.92 0.49 6.01
CA TYR A 93 9.67 -0.88 5.55
C TYR A 93 10.95 -1.55 5.02
N PRO A 94 12.01 -1.65 5.84
CA PRO A 94 13.33 -2.14 5.40
C PRO A 94 13.32 -3.56 4.84
N SER A 95 12.39 -4.42 5.30
CA SER A 95 12.25 -5.80 4.84
C SER A 95 11.31 -5.96 3.63
N SER A 96 10.69 -4.88 3.14
CA SER A 96 9.75 -4.96 2.03
C SER A 96 10.47 -5.07 0.68
N VAL A 97 9.90 -5.84 -0.24
CA VAL A 97 10.38 -5.91 -1.63
C VAL A 97 10.37 -4.53 -2.30
N TRP A 98 9.48 -3.64 -1.87
CA TRP A 98 9.38 -2.28 -2.38
C TRP A 98 10.57 -1.40 -1.99
N ALA A 99 11.20 -1.65 -0.83
CA ALA A 99 12.43 -0.96 -0.43
C ALA A 99 13.55 -1.28 -1.40
N SER A 100 13.73 -2.57 -1.71
CA SER A 100 14.71 -3.02 -2.71
C SER A 100 14.42 -2.48 -4.11
N LYS A 101 13.15 -2.37 -4.49
CA LYS A 101 12.74 -1.78 -5.78
C LYS A 101 12.94 -0.27 -5.87
N ALA A 102 12.96 0.43 -4.73
CA ALA A 102 13.17 1.88 -4.66
C ALA A 102 14.66 2.25 -4.60
N THR A 103 15.57 1.31 -4.36
CA THR A 103 17.03 1.55 -4.33
C THR A 103 17.56 2.34 -5.54
N PRO A 104 17.14 2.08 -6.80
CA PRO A 104 17.62 2.86 -7.95
C PRO A 104 17.26 4.35 -7.91
N TRP A 105 16.30 4.77 -7.08
CA TRP A 105 15.89 6.17 -6.95
C TRP A 105 16.79 6.98 -6.00
N LEU A 106 17.72 6.33 -5.31
CA LEU A 106 18.65 6.96 -4.37
C LEU A 106 19.93 7.50 -5.04
N HIS A 107 20.05 7.38 -6.36
CA HIS A 107 21.24 7.69 -7.14
C HIS A 107 21.06 8.90 -8.05
#